data_AF-A0A9E1IC55-F1
#
_entry.id   AF-A0A9E1IC55-F1
#
_cell.length_a   1.000
_cell.length_b   1.000
_cell.length_c   1.000
_cell.angle_alpha   90.00
_cell.angle_beta   90.00
_cell.angle_gamma   90.00
#
_symmetry.space_group_name_H-M   'P 1'
#
loop_
_entity.id
_entity.type
_entity.pdbx_description
1 polymer ?
#
loop_
_entity_poly.entity_id
_entity_poly.type
_entity_poly.pdbx_seq_one_letter_code
_entity_poly.pdbx_strand_id
1 'polypeptide(L)'
;MPVPETSQLNRLEVAFAIDASLRMAQADDHIDFDEMVFLAQTFSKEGLREMGFVGEGGKFTTAFRQACEEAKDRLPADLSAERKLAIADLLHQALQINNAVDPRELVVLFECLASLGLTEQQVNSHLGL
;
A
#
# COMPACT_ATOMS: atom_id res chain seq x y z
N MET A 1 -8.77 15.49 5.17
CA MET A 1 -7.47 15.38 5.87
C MET A 1 -6.37 15.47 4.83
N PRO A 2 -5.25 16.16 5.09
CA PRO A 2 -4.12 16.14 4.16
C PRO A 2 -3.54 14.72 4.07
N VAL A 3 -3.34 14.24 2.85
CA VAL A 3 -2.66 12.96 2.57
C VAL A 3 -1.21 13.09 3.08
N PRO A 4 -0.63 12.07 3.71
CA PRO A 4 0.80 12.09 4.00
C PRO A 4 1.52 12.27 2.66
N GLU A 5 2.31 13.32 2.53
CA GLU A 5 3.19 13.42 1.37
C GLU A 5 4.05 12.15 1.34
N THR A 6 4.14 11.48 0.19
CA THR A 6 4.94 10.26 0.03
C THR A 6 6.43 10.49 0.35
N SER A 7 6.86 11.75 0.39
CA SER A 7 8.13 12.22 0.94
C SER A 7 8.37 11.87 2.42
N GLN A 8 7.32 11.50 3.16
CA GLN A 8 7.39 11.11 4.58
C GLN A 8 7.33 9.60 4.80
N LEU A 9 7.08 8.78 3.78
CA LEU A 9 7.06 7.33 3.94
C LEU A 9 8.49 6.78 3.94
N ASN A 10 8.79 5.92 4.90
CA ASN A 10 10.05 5.21 4.92
C ASN A 10 10.01 4.03 3.92
N ARG A 11 11.19 3.49 3.61
CA ARG A 11 11.35 2.39 2.66
C ARG A 11 10.42 1.20 2.92
N LEU A 12 10.22 0.81 4.17
CA LEU A 12 9.38 -0.36 4.52
C LEU A 12 7.89 -0.05 4.36
N GLU A 13 7.46 1.15 4.72
CA GLU A 13 6.08 1.58 4.50
C GLU A 13 5.76 1.66 3.00
N VAL A 14 6.70 2.15 2.18
CA VAL A 14 6.56 2.15 0.72
C VAL A 14 6.49 0.73 0.17
N ALA A 15 7.35 -0.19 0.64
CA ALA A 15 7.31 -1.59 0.23
C ALA A 15 5.96 -2.23 0.55
N PHE A 16 5.49 -2.01 1.79
CA PHE A 16 4.20 -2.52 2.24
C PHE A 16 3.03 -1.96 1.42
N ALA A 17 3.02 -0.66 1.17
CA ALA A 17 1.95 -0.01 0.42
C ALA A 17 1.87 -0.55 -1.02
N ILE A 18 3.01 -0.70 -1.70
CA ILE A 18 3.06 -1.26 -3.06
C ILE A 18 2.61 -2.73 -3.05
N ASP A 19 3.09 -3.54 -2.10
CA ASP A 19 2.69 -4.96 -1.98
C ASP A 19 1.18 -5.10 -1.77
N ALA A 20 0.62 -4.32 -0.85
CA ALA A 20 -0.81 -4.30 -0.57
C ALA A 20 -1.63 -3.86 -1.80
N SER A 21 -1.23 -2.77 -2.47
CA SER A 21 -1.88 -2.31 -3.69
C SER A 21 -1.84 -3.35 -4.82
N LEU A 22 -0.72 -4.04 -5.00
CA LEU A 22 -0.63 -5.12 -6.00
C LEU A 22 -1.54 -6.31 -5.66
N ARG A 23 -1.71 -6.63 -4.37
CA ARG A 23 -2.63 -7.68 -3.93
C ARG A 23 -4.09 -7.28 -4.14
N MET A 24 -4.43 -6.02 -3.87
CA MET A 24 -5.78 -5.48 -4.11
C MET A 24 -6.12 -5.54 -5.60
N ALA A 25 -5.22 -5.04 -6.46
CA ALA A 25 -5.35 -5.09 -7.93
C ALA A 25 -5.37 -6.50 -8.54
N GLN A 26 -5.03 -7.53 -7.76
CA GLN A 26 -5.10 -8.93 -8.18
C GLN A 26 -6.34 -9.64 -7.62
N ALA A 27 -7.11 -9.00 -6.73
CA ALA A 27 -8.22 -9.64 -6.03
C ALA A 27 -9.38 -10.01 -6.96
N ASP A 28 -9.49 -9.36 -8.12
CA ASP A 28 -10.58 -9.53 -9.06
C ASP A 28 -10.18 -10.23 -10.39
N ASP A 29 -8.96 -10.79 -10.44
CA ASP A 29 -8.29 -11.36 -11.62
C ASP A 29 -8.13 -10.37 -12.81
N HIS A 30 -8.38 -9.07 -12.61
CA HIS A 30 -8.20 -8.02 -13.60
C HIS A 30 -7.28 -6.94 -13.06
N ILE A 31 -6.00 -6.99 -13.42
CA ILE A 31 -5.10 -5.87 -13.13
C ILE A 31 -5.57 -4.68 -13.97
N ASP A 32 -6.19 -3.69 -13.33
CA ASP A 32 -6.60 -2.48 -14.02
C ASP A 32 -5.36 -1.62 -14.30
N PHE A 33 -5.29 -1.11 -15.54
CA PHE A 33 -4.25 -0.18 -15.92
C PHE A 33 -4.30 1.09 -15.06
N ASP A 34 -5.49 1.50 -14.62
CA ASP A 34 -5.69 2.69 -13.80
C ASP A 34 -5.12 2.54 -12.37
N GLU A 35 -5.12 1.33 -11.80
CA GLU A 35 -4.47 1.04 -10.51
C GLU A 35 -2.93 1.07 -10.62
N MET A 36 -2.40 0.60 -11.75
CA MET A 36 -0.97 0.76 -12.05
C MET A 36 -0.59 2.23 -12.25
N VAL A 37 -1.48 3.03 -12.83
CA VAL A 37 -1.30 4.48 -12.96
C VAL A 37 -1.27 5.15 -11.58
N PHE A 38 -2.13 4.74 -10.63
CA PHE A 38 -2.07 5.23 -9.26
C PHE A 38 -0.73 4.96 -8.58
N LEU A 39 -0.23 3.73 -8.69
CA LEU A 39 1.08 3.37 -8.13
C LEU A 39 2.19 4.25 -8.72
N ALA A 40 2.12 4.54 -10.02
CA ALA A 40 3.07 5.41 -10.71
C ALA A 40 2.93 6.91 -10.34
N GLN A 41 1.72 7.37 -10.01
CA GLN A 41 1.46 8.73 -9.53
C GLN A 41 1.87 8.91 -8.07
N THR A 42 1.66 7.89 -7.24
CA THR A 42 1.95 7.89 -5.81
C THR A 42 3.45 7.70 -5.55
N PHE A 43 4.07 6.76 -6.26
CA PHE A 43 5.48 6.43 -6.10
C PHE A 43 6.23 6.70 -7.41
N SER A 44 7.04 7.77 -7.42
CA SER A 44 7.83 8.11 -8.60
C SER A 44 8.81 6.99 -8.94
N LYS A 45 9.00 6.75 -10.24
CA LYS A 45 9.93 5.72 -10.73
C LYS A 45 11.36 5.98 -10.27
N GLU A 46 11.76 7.24 -10.20
CA GLU A 46 13.04 7.69 -9.67
C GLU A 46 13.17 7.33 -8.18
N GLY A 47 12.17 7.62 -7.35
CA GLY A 47 12.17 7.27 -5.93
C GLY A 47 12.24 5.76 -5.69
N LEU A 48 11.51 4.98 -6.50
CA LEU A 48 11.57 3.51 -6.43
C LEU A 48 12.94 2.95 -6.86
N ARG A 49 13.64 3.62 -7.78
CA ARG A 49 15.01 3.26 -8.15
C ARG A 49 16.00 3.61 -7.03
N GLU A 50 15.85 4.78 -6.41
CA GLU A 50 16.68 5.20 -5.26
C GLU A 50 16.54 4.26 -4.07
N MET A 51 15.33 3.74 -3.81
CA MET A 51 15.08 2.71 -2.79
C MET A 51 15.58 1.31 -3.19
N GLY A 52 16.04 1.15 -4.42
CA GLY A 52 16.47 -0.12 -4.99
C GLY A 52 15.32 -1.08 -5.31
N PHE A 53 14.07 -0.61 -5.32
CA PHE A 53 12.89 -1.44 -5.56
C PHE A 53 12.67 -1.77 -7.02
N VAL A 54 13.07 -0.87 -7.92
CA VAL A 54 12.93 -1.05 -9.36
C VAL A 54 14.28 -0.98 -10.05
N GLY A 55 14.58 -1.97 -10.90
CA GLY A 55 15.81 -2.00 -11.71
C GLY A 55 15.70 -1.21 -13.02
N GLU A 56 16.77 -1.22 -13.83
CA GLU A 56 16.83 -0.50 -15.11
C GLU A 56 15.69 -0.87 -16.08
N GLY A 57 15.28 -2.15 -16.09
CA GLY A 57 14.18 -2.67 -16.90
C GLY A 57 12.77 -2.44 -16.34
N GLY A 58 12.60 -1.65 -15.29
CA GLY A 58 11.28 -1.38 -14.70
C GLY A 58 10.69 -2.55 -13.90
N LYS A 59 11.47 -3.61 -13.66
CA LYS A 59 11.06 -4.79 -12.88
C LYS A 59 11.38 -4.60 -11.40
N PHE A 60 10.49 -5.12 -10.55
CA PHE A 60 10.77 -5.23 -9.12
C PHE A 60 12.00 -6.10 -8.85
N THR A 61 12.86 -5.63 -7.95
CA THR A 61 14.12 -6.27 -7.60
C THR A 61 13.96 -7.27 -6.45
N THR A 62 15.02 -8.03 -6.15
CA THR A 62 15.10 -8.82 -4.91
C THR A 62 15.03 -7.94 -3.67
N ALA A 63 15.58 -6.72 -3.71
CA ALA A 63 15.56 -5.78 -2.59
C ALA A 63 14.14 -5.30 -2.26
N PHE A 64 13.26 -5.17 -3.26
CA PHE A 64 11.83 -4.94 -3.02
C PHE A 64 11.20 -6.10 -2.26
N ARG A 65 11.38 -7.34 -2.74
CA ARG A 65 10.80 -8.53 -2.08
C ARG A 65 11.25 -8.67 -0.64
N GLN A 66 12.55 -8.45 -0.37
CA GLN A 66 13.08 -8.46 0.99
C GLN A 66 12.47 -7.37 1.86
N ALA A 67 12.23 -6.17 1.30
CA ALA A 67 11.57 -5.10 2.02
C ALA A 67 10.10 -5.43 2.34
N CYS A 68 9.38 -6.12 1.44
CA CYS A 68 8.01 -6.57 1.72
C CYS A 68 7.96 -7.54 2.90
N GLU A 69 8.86 -8.52 2.94
CA GLU A 69 8.95 -9.47 4.05
C GLU A 69 9.37 -8.78 5.35
N GLU A 70 10.38 -7.91 5.30
CA GLU A 70 10.80 -7.12 6.46
C GLU A 70 9.67 -6.19 6.95
N ALA A 71 8.89 -5.62 6.05
CA ALA A 71 7.79 -4.74 6.40
C ALA A 71 6.67 -5.49 7.15
N LYS A 72 6.33 -6.72 6.72
CA LYS A 72 5.34 -7.57 7.41
C LYS A 72 5.76 -7.90 8.84
N ASP A 73 7.05 -8.12 9.05
CA ASP A 73 7.58 -8.48 10.38
C ASP A 73 7.73 -7.26 11.29
N ARG A 74 8.19 -6.13 10.75
CA ARG A 74 8.61 -4.97 11.56
C ARG A 74 7.54 -3.92 11.75
N LEU A 75 6.84 -3.53 10.69
CA LEU A 75 5.88 -2.43 10.74
C LEU A 75 4.77 -2.60 11.80
N PRO A 76 4.28 -3.82 12.09
CA PRO A 76 3.24 -3.97 13.12
C PRO A 76 3.72 -3.56 14.51
N ALA A 77 5.01 -3.72 14.81
CA ALA A 77 5.60 -3.33 16.09
C ALA A 77 6.20 -1.91 16.05
N ASP A 78 6.82 -1.52 14.93
CA ASP A 78 7.60 -0.29 14.81
C ASP A 78 6.73 0.95 14.52
N LEU A 79 5.55 0.79 13.91
CA LEU A 79 4.67 1.92 13.58
C LEU A 79 3.76 2.33 14.72
N SER A 80 3.60 3.65 14.90
CA SER A 80 2.53 4.21 15.72
C SER A 80 1.16 3.92 15.10
N ALA A 81 0.11 3.94 15.93
CA ALA A 81 -1.26 3.78 15.46
C ALA A 81 -1.64 4.82 14.38
N GLU A 82 -1.21 6.08 14.55
CA GLU A 82 -1.42 7.15 13.56
C GLU A 82 -0.79 6.82 12.21
N ARG A 83 0.44 6.29 12.20
CA ARG A 83 1.12 5.90 10.96
C ARG A 83 0.46 4.72 10.27
N LYS A 84 -0.05 3.75 11.04
CA LYS A 84 -0.81 2.63 10.47
C LYS A 84 -2.11 3.10 9.82
N LEU A 85 -2.81 4.04 10.44
CA LEU A 85 -4.02 4.65 9.88
C LEU A 85 -3.71 5.51 8.65
N ALA A 86 -2.58 6.19 8.62
CA ALA A 86 -2.12 6.90 7.43
C ALA A 86 -1.86 5.95 6.24
N ILE A 87 -1.36 4.73 6.48
CA ILE A 87 -1.27 3.68 5.46
C ILE A 87 -2.66 3.21 5.04
N ALA A 88 -3.60 3.07 5.97
CA ALA A 88 -5.00 2.74 5.65
C ALA A 88 -5.62 3.79 4.72
N ASP A 89 -5.41 5.08 4.97
CA ASP A 89 -5.87 6.17 4.11
C ASP A 89 -5.28 6.08 2.70
N LEU A 90 -3.99 5.78 2.60
CA LEU A 90 -3.29 5.63 1.32
C LEU A 90 -3.85 4.45 0.51
N LEU A 91 -4.02 3.30 1.14
CA LEU A 91 -4.53 2.10 0.47
C LEU A 91 -6.00 2.25 0.09
N HIS A 92 -6.81 2.89 0.94
CA HIS A 92 -8.21 3.16 0.62
C HIS A 92 -8.34 4.15 -0.55
N GLN A 93 -7.49 5.18 -0.63
CA GLN A 93 -7.44 6.06 -1.80
C GLN A 93 -7.11 5.30 -3.08
N ALA A 94 -6.24 4.29 -3.02
CA ALA A 94 -5.91 3.45 -4.17
C ALA A 94 -7.16 2.77 -4.76
N LEU A 95 -8.07 2.29 -3.90
CA LEU A 95 -9.30 1.61 -4.30
C LEU A 95 -10.35 2.55 -4.92
N GLN A 96 -10.32 3.85 -4.58
CA GLN A 96 -11.37 4.78 -4.98
C GLN A 96 -11.22 5.35 -6.40
N ILE A 97 -10.12 5.04 -7.09
CA ILE A 97 -9.72 5.72 -8.33
C ILE A 97 -10.68 5.46 -9.49
N ASN A 98 -11.30 4.28 -9.49
CA ASN A 98 -12.24 3.87 -10.54
C ASN A 98 -13.71 4.08 -10.15
N ASN A 99 -13.99 4.85 -9.09
CA ASN A 99 -15.33 5.17 -8.58
C ASN A 99 -16.22 3.97 -8.20
N ALA A 100 -15.67 2.76 -8.20
CA ALA A 100 -16.31 1.54 -7.71
C ALA A 100 -15.24 0.73 -6.98
N VAL A 101 -15.43 0.55 -5.67
CA VAL A 101 -14.56 -0.32 -4.88
C VAL A 101 -15.14 -1.74 -4.97
N ASP A 102 -14.33 -2.70 -5.43
CA ASP A 102 -14.78 -4.09 -5.45
C ASP A 102 -14.79 -4.66 -4.02
N PRO A 103 -15.86 -5.35 -3.58
CA PRO A 103 -15.88 -6.00 -2.28
C PRO A 103 -14.68 -6.95 -2.04
N ARG A 104 -14.12 -7.56 -3.08
CA ARG A 104 -12.93 -8.42 -3.01
C ARG A 104 -11.67 -7.62 -2.67
N GLU A 105 -11.51 -6.42 -3.23
CA GLU A 105 -10.41 -5.52 -2.90
C GLU A 105 -10.50 -5.05 -1.44
N LEU A 106 -11.72 -4.77 -0.95
CA LEU A 106 -11.95 -4.41 0.45
C LEU A 106 -11.53 -5.53 1.41
N VAL A 107 -11.84 -6.79 1.07
CA VAL A 107 -11.37 -7.93 1.87
C VAL A 107 -9.85 -7.93 1.94
N VAL A 108 -9.16 -7.74 0.81
CA VAL A 108 -7.69 -7.69 0.78
C VAL A 108 -7.13 -6.48 1.54
N LEU A 109 -7.79 -5.32 1.48
CA LEU A 109 -7.45 -4.14 2.28
C LEU A 109 -7.48 -4.48 3.77
N PHE A 110 -8.58 -5.07 4.26
CA PHE A 110 -8.70 -5.45 5.67
C PHE A 110 -7.66 -6.49 6.08
N GLU A 111 -7.37 -7.48 5.23
CA GLU A 111 -6.29 -8.45 5.50
C GLU A 111 -4.92 -7.77 5.62
N CYS A 112 -4.62 -6.83 4.73
CA CYS A 112 -3.36 -6.07 4.77
C CYS A 112 -3.29 -5.22 6.05
N LEU A 113 -4.35 -4.48 6.40
CA LEU A 113 -4.37 -3.64 7.59
C LEU A 113 -4.36 -4.46 8.89
N ALA A 114 -4.99 -5.63 8.89
CA ALA A 114 -4.90 -6.60 9.98
C ALA A 114 -3.46 -7.08 10.18
N SER A 115 -2.70 -7.28 9.10
CA SER A 115 -1.28 -7.62 9.20
C SER A 115 -0.44 -6.52 9.87
N LEU A 116 -0.84 -5.25 9.76
CA LEU A 116 -0.24 -4.13 10.51
C LEU A 116 -0.71 -4.05 11.98
N GLY A 117 -1.60 -4.94 12.40
CA GLY A 117 -2.18 -4.96 13.73
C GLY A 117 -3.32 -3.97 13.94
N LEU A 118 -3.99 -3.52 12.86
CA LEU A 118 -5.24 -2.77 12.97
C LEU A 118 -6.43 -3.72 13.01
N THR A 119 -7.41 -3.43 13.85
CA THR A 119 -8.68 -4.17 13.84
C THR A 119 -9.62 -3.59 12.78
N GLU A 120 -10.53 -4.43 12.27
CA GLU A 120 -11.57 -3.99 11.34
C GLU A 120 -12.38 -2.81 11.90
N GLN A 121 -12.71 -2.83 13.20
CA GLN A 121 -13.40 -1.72 13.86
C GLN A 121 -12.61 -0.40 13.78
N GLN A 122 -11.28 -0.45 13.98
CA GLN A 122 -10.44 0.75 13.88
C GLN A 122 -10.42 1.28 12.46
N VAL A 123 -10.32 0.39 11.46
CA VAL A 123 -10.31 0.75 10.04
C VAL A 123 -11.65 1.35 9.63
N ASN A 124 -12.77 0.70 9.93
CA ASN A 124 -14.11 1.21 9.59
C ASN A 124 -14.38 2.58 10.23
N SER A 125 -14.04 2.72 11.52
CA SER A 125 -14.23 3.99 12.24
C SER A 125 -13.40 5.13 11.63
N HIS A 126 -12.21 4.81 11.12
CA HIS A 126 -11.29 5.80 10.53
C HIS A 126 -11.66 6.17 9.10
N LEU A 127 -11.97 5.17 8.26
CA LEU A 127 -12.26 5.35 6.83
C LEU A 127 -13.72 5.75 6.54
N GLY A 128 -14.63 5.59 7.51
CA GLY A 128 -16.05 5.90 7.34
C GLY A 128 -16.77 4.88 6.45
N LEU A 129 -16.38 3.61 6.54
CA LEU A 129 -16.97 2.47 5.83
C LEU A 129 -18.17 1.86 6.57
#